data_AF-A0A7S0QXB5-F1
#
_entry.id   AF-A0A7S0QXB5-F1
#
_cell.length_a   1.000
_cell.length_b   1.000
_cell.length_c   1.000
_cell.angle_alpha   90.00
_cell.angle_beta   90.00
_cell.angle_gamma   90.00
#
_symmetry.space_group_name_H-M   'P 1'
#
loop_
_entity.id
_entity.type
_entity.pdbx_description
1 polymer ?
#
loop_
_entity_poly.entity_id
_entity_poly.type
_entity_poly.pdbx_seq_one_letter_code
_entity_poly.pdbx_strand_id
1 'polypeptide(L)'
;GLDIEGVTHVVNYDMPMDIESYVHRIGRTGRAGETGVAVTFWNASFDHKVASELVKVVRRAGQAVPEWLAAFGEGSQQAGDAKKAAKKDRKEQRRAIRR
;
A
#
# COMPACT_ATOMS: atom_id res chain seq x y z
N GLY A 1 -6.54 9.84 17.52
CA GLY A 1 -6.49 10.91 16.50
C GLY A 1 -7.53 11.94 16.85
N LEU A 2 -7.29 13.22 16.53
CA LEU A 2 -8.29 14.27 16.69
C LEU A 2 -9.54 13.91 15.88
N ASP A 3 -10.71 14.12 16.49
CA ASP A 3 -12.00 13.86 15.88
C ASP A 3 -12.57 15.15 15.33
N ILE A 4 -12.86 15.15 14.03
CA ILE A 4 -13.36 16.31 13.30
C ILE A 4 -14.60 15.82 12.57
N GLU A 5 -15.75 16.35 12.94
CA GLU A 5 -17.03 15.98 12.37
C GLU A 5 -17.22 16.61 10.97
N GLY A 6 -17.97 15.92 10.10
CA GLY A 6 -18.39 16.48 8.81
C GLY A 6 -17.30 16.59 7.74
N VAL A 7 -16.18 15.88 7.87
CA VAL A 7 -15.13 15.89 6.83
C VAL A 7 -15.63 15.19 5.57
N THR A 8 -15.84 15.95 4.49
CA THR A 8 -16.30 15.44 3.18
C THR A 8 -15.17 15.03 2.25
N HIS A 9 -13.99 15.64 2.43
CA HIS A 9 -12.83 15.43 1.57
C HIS A 9 -11.56 15.28 2.40
N VAL A 10 -10.74 14.31 2.03
CA VAL A 10 -9.37 14.15 2.52
C VAL A 10 -8.43 14.29 1.34
N VAL A 11 -7.47 15.21 1.44
CA VAL A 11 -6.42 15.39 0.44
C VAL A 11 -5.08 15.04 1.06
N ASN A 12 -4.47 13.95 0.59
CA ASN A 12 -3.07 13.64 0.90
C ASN A 12 -2.20 14.41 -0.11
N TYR A 13 -1.70 15.57 0.32
CA TYR A 13 -0.76 16.35 -0.49
C TYR A 13 0.54 15.57 -0.75
N ASP A 14 1.01 14.84 0.26
CA ASP A 14 2.09 13.86 0.13
C ASP A 14 1.57 12.48 0.52
N MET A 15 2.00 11.45 -0.24
CA MET A 15 1.67 10.07 0.05
C MET A 15 2.25 9.67 1.44
N PRO A 16 1.47 9.04 2.32
CA PRO A 16 1.97 8.50 3.57
C PRO A 16 3.07 7.45 3.33
N MET A 17 4.04 7.36 4.25
CA MET A 17 5.18 6.43 4.14
C MET A 17 4.78 4.95 4.14
N ASP A 18 3.62 4.63 4.71
CA ASP A 18 3.09 3.28 4.84
C ASP A 18 1.58 3.25 4.60
N ILE A 19 1.06 2.05 4.33
CA ILE A 19 -0.34 1.86 3.95
C ILE A 19 -1.31 2.01 5.14
N GLU A 20 -0.88 1.70 6.37
CA GLU A 20 -1.73 1.82 7.56
C GLU A 20 -2.01 3.30 7.84
N SER A 21 -0.97 4.13 7.76
CA SER A 21 -1.08 5.59 7.82
C SER A 21 -2.00 6.15 6.74
N TYR A 22 -1.93 5.63 5.51
CA TYR A 22 -2.87 5.98 4.43
C TYR A 22 -4.32 5.68 4.80
N VAL A 23 -4.61 4.45 5.25
CA VAL A 23 -5.95 4.04 5.68
C VAL A 23 -6.46 4.92 6.83
N HIS A 24 -5.62 5.21 7.82
CA HIS A 24 -6.00 6.06 8.96
C HIS A 24 -6.32 7.51 8.56
N ARG A 25 -5.60 8.05 7.55
CA ARG A 25 -5.86 9.40 7.00
C ARG A 25 -7.16 9.44 6.23
N ILE A 26 -7.38 8.53 5.29
CA ILE A 26 -8.61 8.54 4.48
C ILE A 26 -9.86 8.20 5.31
N GLY A 27 -9.71 7.45 6.40
CA GLY A 27 -10.77 7.19 7.39
C GLY A 27 -11.23 8.40 8.21
N ARG A 28 -10.77 9.62 7.88
CA ARG A 28 -11.35 10.86 8.38
C ARG A 28 -12.64 11.26 7.67
N THR A 29 -12.88 10.79 6.43
CA THR A 29 -14.12 11.04 5.68
C THR A 29 -14.99 9.78 5.56
N GLY A 30 -16.21 9.90 5.01
CA GLY A 30 -17.11 8.78 4.71
C GLY A 30 -17.67 8.05 5.94
N ARG A 31 -18.07 8.79 6.97
CA ARG A 31 -18.59 8.23 8.25
C ARG A 31 -20.12 8.34 8.33
N ALA A 32 -20.71 7.57 9.25
CA ALA A 32 -22.14 7.62 9.56
C ALA A 32 -23.08 7.40 8.34
N GLY A 33 -22.64 6.59 7.38
CA GLY A 33 -23.40 6.32 6.15
C GLY A 33 -23.21 7.36 5.05
N GLU A 34 -22.50 8.46 5.33
CA GLU A 34 -22.15 9.45 4.33
C GLU A 34 -21.02 8.97 3.41
N THR A 35 -21.03 9.46 2.18
CA THR A 35 -19.93 9.26 1.24
C THR A 35 -18.82 10.29 1.48
N GLY A 36 -17.58 9.89 1.20
CA GLY A 36 -16.40 10.72 1.38
C GLY A 36 -15.45 10.56 0.21
N VAL A 37 -14.72 11.62 -0.11
CA VAL A 37 -13.73 11.60 -1.20
C VAL A 37 -12.33 11.69 -0.63
N ALA A 38 -11.46 10.76 -1.04
CA ALA A 38 -10.05 10.79 -0.74
C ALA A 38 -9.24 10.99 -2.03
N VAL A 39 -8.45 12.06 -2.08
CA VAL A 39 -7.54 12.36 -3.19
C VAL A 39 -6.12 12.29 -2.66
N THR A 40 -5.23 11.63 -3.40
CA THR A 40 -3.82 11.51 -3.01
C THR A 40 -2.94 11.88 -4.19
N PHE A 41 -2.03 12.82 -3.97
CA PHE A 41 -0.98 13.09 -4.93
C PHE A 41 0.09 12.02 -4.81
N TRP A 42 0.61 11.61 -5.98
CA TRP A 42 1.52 10.50 -6.12
C TRP A 42 2.72 10.91 -6.96
N ASN A 43 3.91 10.58 -6.48
CA ASN A 43 5.16 10.72 -7.20
C ASN A 43 5.88 9.37 -7.29
N ALA A 44 5.98 8.82 -8.51
CA ALA A 44 6.60 7.52 -8.75
C ALA A 44 8.07 7.43 -8.27
N SER A 45 8.79 8.54 -8.24
CA SER A 45 10.20 8.56 -7.78
C SER A 45 10.34 8.26 -6.29
N PHE A 46 9.35 8.61 -5.47
CA PHE A 46 9.44 8.52 -4.01
C PHE A 46 8.44 7.52 -3.41
N ASP A 47 7.25 7.39 -4.00
CA ASP A 47 6.12 6.69 -3.36
C ASP A 47 6.01 5.21 -3.78
N HIS A 48 6.81 4.75 -4.75
CA HIS A 48 6.75 3.39 -5.28
C HIS A 48 6.78 2.27 -4.21
N LYS A 49 7.34 2.54 -3.02
CA LYS A 49 7.41 1.59 -1.90
C LYS A 49 6.03 1.16 -1.37
N VAL A 50 5.03 2.05 -1.39
CA VAL A 50 3.68 1.73 -0.89
C VAL A 50 2.76 1.19 -1.98
N ALA A 51 3.20 1.20 -3.25
CA ALA A 51 2.37 0.85 -4.40
C ALA A 51 1.73 -0.54 -4.32
N SER A 52 2.50 -1.58 -3.96
CA SER A 52 1.97 -2.96 -3.87
C SER A 52 0.82 -3.08 -2.86
N GLU A 53 0.98 -2.48 -1.67
CA GLU A 53 -0.07 -2.50 -0.65
C GLU A 53 -1.25 -1.60 -1.03
N LEU A 54 -0.97 -0.45 -1.64
CA LEU A 54 -2.01 0.46 -2.13
C LEU A 54 -2.90 -0.21 -3.17
N VAL A 55 -2.33 -0.91 -4.15
CA VAL A 55 -3.08 -1.67 -5.17
C VAL A 55 -4.00 -2.70 -4.50
N LYS A 56 -3.51 -3.41 -3.47
CA LYS A 56 -4.32 -4.39 -2.73
C LYS A 56 -5.50 -3.72 -2.02
N VAL A 57 -5.27 -2.58 -1.38
CA VAL A 57 -6.32 -1.81 -0.68
C VAL A 57 -7.37 -1.30 -1.66
N VAL A 58 -6.96 -0.68 -2.78
CA VAL A 58 -7.86 -0.14 -3.81
C VAL A 58 -8.71 -1.26 -4.42
N ARG A 59 -8.11 -2.42 -4.75
CA ARG A 59 -8.86 -3.60 -5.24
C ARG A 59 -9.85 -4.13 -4.21
N ARG A 60 -9.45 -4.27 -2.95
CA ARG A 60 -10.33 -4.74 -1.86
C ARG A 60 -11.49 -3.79 -1.62
N ALA A 61 -11.28 -2.49 -1.80
CA ALA A 61 -12.32 -1.47 -1.73
C ALA A 61 -13.23 -1.44 -2.97
N GLY A 62 -12.99 -2.30 -3.98
CA GLY A 62 -13.78 -2.34 -5.22
C GLY A 62 -13.52 -1.15 -6.15
N GLN A 63 -12.44 -0.40 -5.94
CA GLN A 63 -12.08 0.74 -6.79
C GLN A 63 -11.24 0.31 -7.98
N ALA A 64 -11.39 1.04 -9.09
CA ALA A 64 -10.59 0.83 -10.28
C ALA A 64 -9.12 1.19 -9.98
N VAL A 65 -8.21 0.26 -10.27
CA VAL A 65 -6.76 0.52 -10.17
C VAL A 65 -6.27 1.03 -11.53
N PRO A 66 -5.70 2.25 -11.59
CA PRO A 66 -5.07 2.74 -12.81
C PRO A 66 -3.92 1.83 -13.25
N GLU A 67 -3.75 1.63 -14.55
CA GLU A 67 -2.71 0.75 -15.12
C GLU A 67 -1.31 1.13 -14.65
N TRP A 68 -1.00 2.44 -14.65
CA TRP A 68 0.28 2.94 -14.17
C TRP A 68 0.57 2.53 -12.72
N LEU A 69 -0.44 2.47 -11.85
CA LEU A 69 -0.27 2.08 -10.45
C LEU A 69 -0.12 0.57 -10.31
N ALA A 70 -0.85 -0.21 -11.12
CA ALA A 70 -0.73 -1.66 -11.15
C ALA A 70 0.69 -2.12 -11.50
N ALA A 71 1.34 -1.46 -12.47
CA ALA A 71 2.71 -1.76 -12.88
C ALA A 71 3.71 -1.65 -11.71
N PHE A 72 3.56 -0.66 -10.82
CA PHE A 72 4.40 -0.53 -9.61
C PHE A 72 4.12 -1.61 -8.56
N GLY A 73 2.86 -2.05 -8.46
CA GLY A 73 2.46 -3.10 -7.51
C GLY A 73 2.98 -4.49 -7.91
N GLU A 74 3.09 -4.77 -9.21
CA GLU A 74 3.53 -6.08 -9.72
C GLU A 74 5.06 -6.23 -9.70
N GLY A 75 5.80 -5.20 -10.11
CA GLY A 75 7.27 -5.27 -10.16
C GLY A 75 7.94 -5.41 -8.78
N SER A 76 7.33 -4.89 -7.72
CA SER A 76 7.85 -4.99 -6.35
C SER A 76 7.61 -6.36 -5.72
N GLN A 77 6.53 -7.06 -6.12
CA GLN A 77 6.18 -8.39 -5.62
C GLN A 77 7.19 -9.46 -6.08
N GLN A 78 7.59 -9.45 -7.36
CA GLN A 78 8.57 -10.37 -7.92
C GLN A 78 9.94 -10.27 -7.23
N ALA A 79 10.39 -9.05 -6.92
CA ALA A 79 11.65 -8.84 -6.21
C ALA A 79 11.60 -9.34 -4.75
N GLY A 80 10.45 -9.22 -4.09
CA GLY A 80 10.24 -9.70 -2.72
C GLY A 80 10.22 -11.23 -2.62
N ASP A 81 9.53 -11.88 -3.57
CA ASP A 81 9.41 -13.33 -3.62
C ASP A 81 10.74 -14.00 -4.00
N ALA A 82 11.50 -13.42 -4.93
CA ALA A 82 12.85 -13.85 -5.25
C ALA A 82 13.80 -13.76 -4.04
N LYS A 83 13.73 -12.68 -3.25
CA LYS A 83 14.51 -12.54 -2.02
C LYS A 83 14.10 -13.55 -0.94
N LYS A 84 12.81 -13.86 -0.81
CA LYS A 84 12.31 -14.87 0.14
C LYS A 84 12.76 -16.29 -0.26
N ALA A 85 12.68 -16.63 -1.54
CA ALA A 85 13.14 -17.90 -2.08
C ALA A 85 14.65 -18.10 -1.84
N ALA A 86 15.47 -17.11 -2.21
CA ALA A 86 16.92 -17.16 -1.99
C ALA A 86 17.30 -17.29 -0.50
N LYS A 87 16.54 -16.65 0.41
CA LYS A 87 16.77 -16.77 1.87
C LYS A 87 16.38 -18.15 2.40
N LYS A 88 15.34 -18.79 1.82
CA LYS A 88 14.91 -20.15 2.17
C LYS A 88 15.96 -21.16 1.74
N ASP A 89 16.42 -21.10 0.49
CA ASP A 89 17.43 -21.99 -0.06
C ASP A 89 18.75 -21.91 0.72
N ARG A 90 19.19 -20.69 1.05
CA ARG A 90 20.39 -20.49 1.89
C ARG A 90 20.24 -21.09 3.30
N LYS A 91 19.04 -21.05 3.88
CA LYS A 91 18.78 -21.64 5.21
C LYS A 91 18.77 -23.16 5.14
N GLU A 92 18.21 -23.75 4.10
CA GLU A 92 18.23 -25.20 3.86
C GLU A 92 19.66 -25.72 3.62
N GLN A 93 20.44 -25.05 2.77
CA GLN A 93 21.86 -25.39 2.53
C GLN A 93 22.69 -25.35 3.82
N ARG A 94 22.52 -24.31 4.67
CA ARG A 94 23.22 -24.23 5.97
C ARG A 94 22.80 -25.31 6.96
N ARG A 95 21.58 -25.86 6.84
CA ARG A 95 21.09 -26.95 7.69
C ARG A 95 21.64 -28.30 7.23
N ALA A 96 21.85 -28.49 5.93
CA ALA A 96 22.44 -29.69 5.34
C ALA A 96 23.93 -29.87 5.69
N ILE A 97 24.70 -28.78 5.77
CA ILE A 97 26.16 -28.82 6.07
C ILE A 97 26.46 -29.11 7.56
N ARG A 98 25.46 -29.01 8.46
CA ARG A 98 25.61 -29.23 9.91
C ARG A 98 25.22 -30.65 10.38
N ARG A 99 24.95 -31.58 9.46
CA ARG A 99 24.74 -33.01 9.70
C ARG A 99 25.90 -33.79 9.12
#